data_AF-A0A8T5LW13-F1
#
_entry.id   AF-A0A8T5LW13-F1
#
_cell.length_a   1.000
_cell.length_b   1.000
_cell.length_c   1.000
_cell.angle_alpha   90.00
_cell.angle_beta   90.00
_cell.angle_gamma   90.00
#
_symmetry.space_group_name_H-M   'P 1'
#
loop_
_entity.id
_entity.type
_entity.pdbx_description
1 polymer ?
#
loop_
_entity_poly.entity_id
_entity_poly.type
_entity_poly.pdbx_seq_one_letter_code
_entity_poly.pdbx_strand_id
1 'polypeptide(L)'
;MKKRGAYFFVLDALIGGAIFLISIILIIGSYLNTPQTLQAYETTEDIMNLLLNTKVTEFQDPERIISYLAKNGYITNSEQTLFEQISELHYKEEHQLAYNLTKSILNSILEEQYGINYTIYEKKSGINTTIYNRSGESIENSNFMLSSKKITFLVANETTFFGPDITELRVWN
;
A
#
# COMPACT_ATOMS: atom_id res chain seq x y z
N MET A 1 -42.04 -56.77 -14.13
CA MET A 1 -41.76 -55.34 -14.40
C MET A 1 -41.23 -54.61 -13.15
N LYS A 2 -40.02 -54.93 -12.64
CA LYS A 2 -39.42 -54.25 -11.46
C LYS A 2 -38.04 -53.60 -11.71
N LYS A 3 -37.49 -53.69 -12.94
CA LYS A 3 -36.14 -53.17 -13.25
C LYS A 3 -36.09 -51.67 -13.58
N ARG A 4 -37.22 -51.02 -13.86
CA ARG A 4 -37.25 -49.59 -14.24
C ARG A 4 -36.95 -48.64 -13.08
N GLY A 5 -37.28 -49.00 -11.84
CA GLY A 5 -37.03 -48.15 -10.66
C GLY A 5 -35.55 -47.98 -10.30
N ALA A 6 -34.72 -49.00 -10.58
CA ALA A 6 -33.29 -48.95 -10.30
C ALA A 6 -32.56 -47.90 -11.16
N TYR A 7 -33.01 -47.67 -12.40
CA TYR A 7 -32.41 -46.65 -13.28
C TYR A 7 -32.63 -45.23 -12.76
N PHE A 8 -33.82 -44.94 -12.21
CA PHE A 8 -34.09 -43.62 -11.63
C PHE A 8 -33.26 -43.36 -10.38
N PHE A 9 -33.05 -44.39 -9.54
CA PHE A 9 -32.19 -44.27 -8.37
C PHE A 9 -30.71 -44.02 -8.75
N VAL A 10 -30.19 -44.71 -9.77
CA VAL A 10 -28.82 -44.50 -10.25
C VAL A 10 -28.66 -43.12 -10.89
N LEU A 11 -29.65 -42.66 -11.64
CA LEU A 11 -29.62 -41.35 -12.28
C LEU A 11 -29.68 -40.22 -11.23
N ASP A 12 -30.50 -40.36 -10.21
CA ASP A 12 -30.59 -39.42 -9.09
C ASP A 12 -29.28 -39.38 -8.27
N ALA A 13 -28.70 -40.54 -7.99
CA ALA A 13 -27.39 -40.63 -7.32
C ALA A 13 -26.27 -39.98 -8.15
N LEU A 14 -26.31 -40.09 -9.48
CA LEU A 14 -25.35 -39.45 -10.38
C LEU A 14 -25.51 -37.93 -10.38
N ILE A 15 -26.75 -37.43 -10.46
CA ILE A 15 -27.05 -35.99 -10.37
C ILE A 15 -26.60 -35.44 -9.02
N GLY A 16 -26.96 -36.11 -7.92
CA GLY A 16 -26.53 -35.72 -6.57
C GLY A 16 -25.00 -35.71 -6.43
N GLY A 17 -24.32 -36.72 -6.97
CA GLY A 17 -22.86 -36.78 -7.00
C GLY A 17 -22.22 -35.64 -7.79
N ALA A 18 -22.80 -35.27 -8.93
CA ALA A 18 -22.33 -34.14 -9.74
C ALA A 18 -22.49 -32.80 -9.01
N ILE A 19 -23.63 -32.58 -8.36
CA ILE A 19 -23.87 -31.36 -7.55
C ILE A 19 -22.85 -31.29 -6.42
N PHE A 20 -22.64 -32.39 -5.69
CA PHE A 20 -21.68 -32.45 -4.59
C PHE A 20 -20.25 -32.16 -5.06
N LEU A 21 -19.85 -32.71 -6.20
CA LEU A 21 -18.53 -32.48 -6.78
C LEU A 21 -18.33 -31.03 -7.22
N ILE A 22 -19.36 -30.41 -7.83
CA ILE A 22 -19.33 -28.97 -8.18
C ILE A 22 -19.20 -28.12 -6.91
N SER A 23 -19.95 -28.44 -5.84
CA SER A 23 -19.84 -27.71 -4.56
C SER A 23 -18.44 -27.79 -3.97
N ILE A 24 -17.79 -28.96 -4.00
CA ILE A 24 -16.41 -29.11 -3.53
C ILE A 24 -15.46 -28.25 -4.37
N ILE A 25 -15.58 -28.27 -5.70
CA ILE A 25 -14.74 -27.46 -6.58
C ILE A 25 -14.92 -25.96 -6.28
N LEU A 26 -16.15 -25.50 -6.07
CA LEU A 26 -16.41 -24.10 -5.73
C LEU A 26 -15.80 -23.71 -4.38
N ILE A 27 -15.92 -24.57 -3.37
CA ILE A 27 -15.31 -24.35 -2.06
C ILE A 27 -13.78 -24.28 -2.20
N ILE A 28 -13.16 -25.28 -2.85
CA ILE A 28 -11.70 -25.29 -3.06
C ILE A 28 -11.24 -24.07 -3.88
N GLY A 29 -11.96 -23.72 -4.94
CA GLY A 29 -11.67 -22.56 -5.78
C GLY A 29 -11.72 -21.25 -5.00
N SER A 30 -12.66 -21.12 -4.04
CA SER A 30 -12.73 -19.95 -3.17
C SER A 30 -11.53 -19.83 -2.21
N TYR A 31 -10.97 -20.95 -1.76
CA TYR A 31 -9.76 -20.95 -0.92
C TYR A 31 -8.47 -20.69 -1.70
N LEU A 32 -8.44 -21.07 -2.98
CA LEU A 32 -7.30 -20.80 -3.86
C LEU A 32 -7.19 -19.32 -4.29
N ASN A 33 -8.24 -18.52 -4.05
CA ASN A 33 -8.26 -17.08 -4.30
C ASN A 33 -7.58 -16.27 -3.18
N THR A 34 -6.53 -16.82 -2.57
CA THR A 34 -5.66 -16.05 -1.68
C THR A 34 -4.87 -15.06 -2.55
N PRO A 35 -4.96 -13.74 -2.32
CA PRO A 35 -4.24 -12.78 -3.13
C PRO A 35 -2.75 -13.12 -3.09
N GLN A 36 -2.16 -13.29 -4.28
CA GLN A 36 -0.78 -13.73 -4.40
C GLN A 36 0.13 -12.69 -3.74
N THR A 37 0.95 -13.13 -2.78
CA THR A 37 1.98 -12.31 -2.13
C THR A 37 2.90 -11.60 -3.13
N LEU A 38 3.03 -12.15 -4.35
CA LEU A 38 3.74 -11.53 -5.48
C LEU A 38 3.14 -10.17 -5.87
N GLN A 39 1.81 -10.06 -5.95
CA GLN A 39 1.13 -8.82 -6.32
C GLN A 39 1.36 -7.72 -5.28
N ALA A 40 1.41 -8.08 -3.99
CA ALA A 40 1.70 -7.14 -2.93
C ALA A 40 3.17 -6.68 -2.91
N TYR A 41 4.11 -7.55 -3.32
CA TYR A 41 5.54 -7.22 -3.44
C TYR A 41 5.77 -6.21 -4.54
N GLU A 42 5.21 -6.45 -5.72
CA GLU A 42 5.23 -5.49 -6.84
C GLU A 42 4.62 -4.17 -6.38
N THR A 43 3.49 -4.21 -5.67
CA THR A 43 2.83 -3.00 -5.16
C THR A 43 3.71 -2.15 -4.23
N THR A 44 4.49 -2.75 -3.32
CA THR A 44 5.29 -1.96 -2.35
C THR A 44 6.48 -1.26 -3.01
N GLU A 45 7.23 -1.96 -3.88
CA GLU A 45 8.31 -1.33 -4.64
C GLU A 45 7.77 -0.34 -5.67
N ASP A 46 6.63 -0.63 -6.30
CA ASP A 46 5.99 0.28 -7.26
C ASP A 46 5.51 1.57 -6.60
N ILE A 47 4.93 1.50 -5.40
CA ILE A 47 4.58 2.69 -4.62
C ILE A 47 5.84 3.48 -4.28
N MET A 48 6.90 2.81 -3.82
CA MET A 48 8.15 3.50 -3.50
C MET A 48 8.76 4.15 -4.74
N ASN A 49 8.75 3.48 -5.89
CA ASN A 49 9.20 4.03 -7.17
C ASN A 49 8.32 5.19 -7.64
N LEU A 50 7.00 5.13 -7.41
CA LEU A 50 6.08 6.23 -7.69
C LEU A 50 6.46 7.44 -6.84
N LEU A 51 6.69 7.27 -5.53
CA LEU A 51 7.11 8.36 -4.65
C LEU A 51 8.44 8.97 -5.10
N LEU A 52 9.40 8.13 -5.49
CA LEU A 52 10.76 8.55 -5.88
C LEU A 52 10.85 9.22 -7.25
N ASN A 53 9.96 8.90 -8.19
CA ASN A 53 10.10 9.36 -9.58
C ASN A 53 9.01 10.36 -10.00
N THR A 54 7.88 10.40 -9.29
CA THR A 54 6.78 11.31 -9.65
C THR A 54 7.03 12.67 -9.03
N LYS A 55 7.03 13.72 -9.85
CA LYS A 55 7.13 15.09 -9.35
C LYS A 55 5.85 15.50 -8.64
N VAL A 56 5.98 16.39 -7.67
CA VAL A 56 4.83 16.95 -6.93
C VAL A 56 3.80 17.57 -7.88
N THR A 57 4.25 18.19 -8.97
CA THR A 57 3.36 18.81 -9.97
C THR A 57 2.68 17.82 -10.91
N GLU A 58 3.20 16.60 -11.04
CA GLU A 58 2.68 15.56 -11.93
C GLU A 58 1.62 14.70 -11.24
N PHE A 59 1.64 14.64 -9.91
CA PHE A 59 0.69 13.85 -9.14
C PHE A 59 -0.70 14.47 -9.16
N GLN A 60 -1.67 13.73 -9.68
CA GLN A 60 -3.09 14.12 -9.66
C GLN A 60 -3.66 13.89 -8.27
N ASP A 61 -3.69 14.94 -7.46
CA ASP A 61 -4.12 14.87 -6.07
C ASP A 61 -5.65 14.98 -5.92
N PRO A 62 -6.34 13.89 -5.52
CA PRO A 62 -7.80 13.90 -5.35
C PRO A 62 -8.25 14.84 -4.23
N GLU A 63 -7.45 14.99 -3.17
CA GLU A 63 -7.77 15.75 -1.97
C GLU A 63 -7.32 17.23 -2.03
N ARG A 64 -6.66 17.65 -3.12
CA ARG A 64 -6.16 19.02 -3.36
C ARG A 64 -5.15 19.55 -2.32
N ILE A 65 -4.55 18.68 -1.53
CA ILE A 65 -3.41 18.95 -0.65
C ILE A 65 -2.24 19.61 -1.39
N ILE A 66 -1.84 19.12 -2.57
CA ILE A 66 -0.74 19.69 -3.35
C ILE A 66 -1.04 21.13 -3.76
N SER A 67 -2.27 21.41 -4.17
CA SER A 67 -2.71 22.78 -4.48
C SER A 67 -2.66 23.67 -3.24
N TYR A 68 -3.04 23.14 -2.07
CA TYR A 68 -2.91 23.84 -0.79
C TYR A 68 -1.43 24.12 -0.45
N LEU A 69 -0.56 23.12 -0.56
CA LEU A 69 0.88 23.26 -0.27
C LEU A 69 1.54 24.29 -1.18
N ALA A 70 1.21 24.28 -2.48
CA ALA A 70 1.71 25.23 -3.46
C ALA A 70 1.24 26.66 -3.13
N LYS A 71 -0.05 26.84 -2.87
CA LYS A 71 -0.64 28.15 -2.57
C LYS A 71 -0.07 28.78 -1.30
N ASN A 72 0.29 27.97 -0.31
CA ASN A 72 0.84 28.43 0.96
C ASN A 72 2.38 28.47 0.98
N GLY A 73 3.05 28.18 -0.15
CA GLY A 73 4.51 28.29 -0.26
C GLY A 73 5.30 27.16 0.39
N TYR A 74 4.67 26.01 0.67
CA TYR A 74 5.36 24.83 1.19
C TYR A 74 6.11 24.05 0.11
N ILE A 75 5.64 24.11 -1.13
CA ILE A 75 6.36 23.57 -2.30
C ILE A 75 7.29 24.67 -2.79
N THR A 76 8.57 24.55 -2.45
CA THR A 76 9.59 25.53 -2.83
C THR A 76 10.22 25.23 -4.19
N ASN A 77 10.24 23.95 -4.57
CA ASN A 77 10.75 23.49 -5.87
C ASN A 77 9.73 22.53 -6.51
N SER A 78 9.15 22.94 -7.64
CA SER A 78 8.14 22.15 -8.38
C SER A 78 8.70 20.87 -8.99
N GLU A 79 10.02 20.77 -9.14
CA GLU A 79 10.72 19.61 -9.68
C GLU A 79 11.00 18.55 -8.61
N GLN A 80 10.71 18.82 -7.35
CA GLN A 80 10.80 17.83 -6.28
C GLN A 80 9.84 16.68 -6.52
N THR A 81 10.30 15.50 -6.14
CA THR A 81 9.52 14.28 -6.14
C THR A 81 8.58 14.27 -4.92
N LEU A 82 7.54 13.45 -4.97
CA LEU A 82 6.64 13.26 -3.82
C LEU A 82 7.42 12.80 -2.57
N PHE A 83 8.38 11.91 -2.76
CA PHE A 83 9.26 11.42 -1.71
C PHE A 83 10.05 12.54 -1.04
N GLU A 84 10.73 13.37 -1.84
CA GLU A 84 11.49 14.52 -1.34
C GLU A 84 10.58 15.52 -0.62
N GLN A 85 9.40 15.79 -1.15
CA GLN A 85 8.47 16.73 -0.54
C GLN A 85 7.96 16.25 0.82
N ILE A 86 7.65 14.95 0.97
CA ILE A 86 7.28 14.37 2.27
C ILE A 86 8.44 14.52 3.27
N SER A 87 9.67 14.21 2.83
CA SER A 87 10.85 14.34 3.67
C SER A 87 11.16 15.79 4.04
N GLU A 88 10.99 16.74 3.13
CA GLU A 88 11.15 18.17 3.42
C GLU A 88 10.15 18.66 4.47
N LEU A 89 8.88 18.27 4.34
CA LEU A 89 7.86 18.61 5.34
C LEU A 89 8.20 18.02 6.71
N HIS A 90 8.70 16.78 6.75
CA HIS A 90 9.17 16.16 7.99
C HIS A 90 10.34 16.93 8.60
N TYR A 91 11.37 17.29 7.82
CA TYR A 91 12.52 18.05 8.30
C TYR A 91 12.18 19.48 8.77
N LYS A 92 11.16 20.09 8.17
CA LYS A 92 10.65 21.41 8.57
C LYS A 92 9.73 21.35 9.79
N GLU A 93 9.58 20.19 10.42
CA GLU A 93 8.68 19.94 11.56
C GLU A 93 7.19 20.16 11.21
N GLU A 94 6.84 20.14 9.92
CA GLU A 94 5.47 20.27 9.41
C GLU A 94 4.76 18.91 9.38
N HIS A 95 4.80 18.19 10.50
CA HIS A 95 4.39 16.78 10.60
C HIS A 95 2.95 16.52 10.13
N GLN A 96 2.02 17.46 10.39
CA GLN A 96 0.63 17.31 9.96
C GLN A 96 0.49 17.38 8.44
N LEU A 97 1.28 18.23 7.77
CA LEU A 97 1.28 18.34 6.32
C LEU A 97 1.94 17.12 5.69
N ALA A 98 3.04 16.63 6.27
CA ALA A 98 3.68 15.38 5.86
C ALA A 98 2.70 14.20 5.98
N TYR A 99 1.98 14.08 7.11
CA TYR A 99 0.94 13.07 7.32
C TYR A 99 -0.17 13.18 6.27
N ASN A 100 -0.73 14.37 6.06
CA ASN A 100 -1.85 14.57 5.13
C ASN A 100 -1.44 14.26 3.69
N LEU A 101 -0.28 14.74 3.23
CA LEU A 101 0.24 14.46 1.89
C LEU A 101 0.46 12.95 1.71
N THR A 102 1.15 12.31 2.66
CA THR A 102 1.41 10.87 2.64
C THR A 102 0.11 10.07 2.63
N LYS A 103 -0.87 10.48 3.44
CA LYS A 103 -2.21 9.88 3.49
C LYS A 103 -2.93 9.96 2.15
N SER A 104 -3.01 11.15 1.53
CA SER A 104 -3.72 11.32 0.25
C SER A 104 -3.11 10.43 -0.84
N ILE A 105 -1.76 10.42 -0.94
CA ILE A 105 -1.06 9.59 -1.93
C ILE A 105 -1.34 8.10 -1.68
N LEU A 106 -1.09 7.61 -0.47
CA LEU A 106 -1.20 6.19 -0.18
C LEU A 106 -2.64 5.69 -0.23
N ASN A 107 -3.63 6.49 0.18
CA ASN A 107 -5.05 6.14 0.05
C ASN A 107 -5.53 6.14 -1.41
N SER A 108 -4.91 6.91 -2.31
CA SER A 108 -5.26 6.89 -3.73
C SER A 108 -4.77 5.63 -4.47
N ILE A 109 -3.78 4.93 -3.90
CA ILE A 109 -3.13 3.77 -4.51
C ILE A 109 -3.59 2.46 -3.84
N LEU A 110 -3.71 2.46 -2.50
CA LEU A 110 -3.98 1.24 -1.73
C LEU A 110 -5.38 1.23 -1.12
N GLU A 111 -6.12 0.16 -1.45
CA GLU A 111 -7.44 -0.16 -0.89
C GLU A 111 -7.40 -0.25 0.65
N GLU A 112 -8.51 0.07 1.30
CA GLU A 112 -8.62 0.20 2.77
C GLU A 112 -8.30 -1.08 3.54
N GLN A 113 -8.43 -2.26 2.90
CA GLN A 113 -8.13 -3.56 3.50
C GLN A 113 -6.65 -3.77 3.82
N TYR A 114 -5.74 -3.00 3.20
CA TYR A 114 -4.30 -3.10 3.47
C TYR A 114 -3.90 -2.18 4.63
N GLY A 115 -3.13 -2.74 5.54
CA GLY A 115 -2.37 -1.98 6.52
C GLY A 115 -1.14 -1.33 5.90
N ILE A 116 -0.84 -0.10 6.31
CA ILE A 116 0.25 0.72 5.76
C ILE A 116 0.98 1.42 6.89
N ASN A 117 2.31 1.42 6.85
CA ASN A 117 3.15 2.19 7.75
C ASN A 117 4.27 2.84 6.95
N TYR A 118 4.31 4.17 6.95
CA TYR A 118 5.38 4.95 6.36
C TYR A 118 6.17 5.64 7.46
N THR A 119 7.45 5.30 7.55
CA THR A 119 8.35 5.73 8.62
C THR A 119 9.62 6.33 8.06
N ILE A 120 10.18 7.31 8.78
CA ILE A 120 11.48 7.90 8.51
C ILE A 120 12.36 7.67 9.73
N TYR A 121 13.44 6.94 9.55
CA TYR A 121 14.47 6.71 10.55
C TYR A 121 15.59 7.73 10.38
N GLU A 122 15.70 8.61 11.37
CA GLU A 122 16.70 9.65 11.41
C GLU A 122 18.01 9.11 11.97
N LYS A 123 19.06 9.04 11.15
CA LYS A 123 20.31 8.41 11.57
C LYS A 123 21.05 9.20 12.65
N LYS A 124 20.91 10.54 12.64
CA LYS A 124 21.59 11.44 13.59
C LYS A 124 21.00 11.34 15.00
N SER A 125 19.67 11.27 15.10
CA SER A 125 18.94 11.21 16.37
C SER A 125 18.70 9.77 16.83
N GLY A 126 18.75 8.80 15.91
CA GLY A 126 18.39 7.40 16.17
C GLY A 126 16.88 7.21 16.38
N ILE A 127 16.07 8.22 16.04
CA ILE A 127 14.62 8.22 16.22
C ILE A 127 13.95 7.67 14.98
N ASN A 128 12.93 6.84 15.19
CA ASN A 128 12.05 6.38 14.13
C ASN A 128 10.72 7.14 14.21
N THR A 129 10.46 8.01 13.23
CA THR A 129 9.24 8.81 13.19
C THR A 129 8.24 8.18 12.22
N THR A 130 7.05 7.87 12.72
CA THR A 130 5.94 7.42 11.87
C THR A 130 5.25 8.63 11.27
N ILE A 131 5.34 8.79 9.94
CA ILE A 131 4.69 9.88 9.21
C ILE A 131 3.23 9.53 8.95
N TYR A 132 2.97 8.27 8.59
CA TYR A 132 1.63 7.78 8.30
C TYR A 132 1.47 6.33 8.75
N ASN A 133 0.32 6.04 9.35
CA ASN A 133 -0.05 4.70 9.74
C ASN A 133 -1.54 4.49 9.51
N ARG A 134 -1.88 3.40 8.84
CA ARG A 134 -3.25 2.91 8.66
C ARG A 134 -3.26 1.46 9.06
N SER A 135 -4.00 1.13 10.12
CA SER A 135 -4.22 -0.25 10.54
C SER A 135 -5.51 -0.77 9.93
N GLY A 136 -5.40 -1.67 8.95
CA GLY A 136 -6.49 -2.59 8.60
C GLY A 136 -6.52 -3.68 9.65
N GLU A 137 -5.86 -4.81 9.38
CA GLU A 137 -5.54 -5.82 10.39
C GLU A 137 -4.28 -5.45 11.20
N SER A 138 -4.10 -6.05 12.38
CA SER A 138 -2.85 -5.94 13.13
C SER A 138 -1.72 -6.61 12.36
N ILE A 139 -0.52 -6.03 12.35
CA ILE A 139 0.68 -6.65 11.76
C ILE A 139 0.88 -8.08 12.29
N GLU A 140 0.57 -8.32 13.57
CA GLU A 140 0.71 -9.63 14.22
C GLU A 140 -0.24 -10.69 13.65
N ASN A 141 -1.37 -10.27 13.08
CA ASN A 141 -2.37 -11.14 12.48
C ASN A 141 -2.25 -11.22 10.96
N SER A 142 -1.38 -10.41 10.35
CA SER A 142 -1.23 -10.34 8.90
C SER A 142 -0.69 -11.65 8.33
N ASN A 143 -1.22 -12.06 7.18
CA ASN A 143 -0.73 -13.24 6.47
C ASN A 143 0.63 -12.96 5.81
N PHE A 144 0.90 -11.70 5.48
CA PHE A 144 2.18 -11.26 4.98
C PHE A 144 2.44 -9.79 5.34
N MET A 145 3.72 -9.45 5.42
CA MET A 145 4.20 -8.07 5.55
C MET A 145 5.35 -7.87 4.58
N LEU A 146 5.29 -6.76 3.84
CA LEU A 146 6.31 -6.37 2.88
C LEU A 146 6.86 -5.02 3.27
N SER A 147 8.14 -4.81 3.02
CA SER A 147 8.81 -3.54 3.29
C SER A 147 9.74 -3.13 2.16
N SER A 148 9.68 -1.85 1.81
CA SER A 148 10.66 -1.20 0.94
C SER A 148 11.38 -0.11 1.72
N LYS A 149 12.72 -0.13 1.66
CA LYS A 149 13.59 0.83 2.35
C LYS A 149 14.41 1.58 1.32
N LYS A 150 14.44 2.91 1.43
CA LYS A 150 15.26 3.78 0.59
C LYS A 150 16.01 4.78 1.47
N ILE A 151 17.19 5.17 1.01
CA ILE A 151 17.96 6.21 1.67
C ILE A 151 17.49 7.55 1.13
N THR A 152 17.19 8.46 2.04
CA THR A 152 16.70 9.80 1.74
C THR A 152 17.82 10.80 1.93
N PHE A 153 18.04 11.60 0.89
CA PHE A 153 18.85 12.81 0.93
C PHE A 153 17.99 13.93 0.37
N LEU A 154 17.97 15.07 1.05
CA LEU A 154 17.27 16.25 0.57
C LEU A 154 18.27 17.38 0.35
N VAL A 155 18.23 17.99 -0.83
CA VAL A 155 18.96 19.22 -1.13
C VAL A 155 17.95 20.37 -1.15
N ALA A 156 17.87 21.14 -0.07
CA ALA A 156 17.03 22.32 -0.02
C ALA A 156 17.85 23.56 -0.43
N ASN A 157 17.27 24.37 -1.32
CA ASN A 157 17.85 25.64 -1.80
C ASN A 157 19.28 25.52 -2.35
N GLU A 158 19.60 24.40 -3.02
CA GLU A 158 20.92 24.10 -3.65
C GLU A 158 22.12 24.02 -2.70
N THR A 159 21.98 24.44 -1.43
CA THR A 159 23.09 24.55 -0.47
C THR A 159 22.92 23.71 0.78
N THR A 160 21.67 23.38 1.16
CA THR A 160 21.40 22.71 2.44
C THR A 160 21.13 21.23 2.20
N PHE A 161 21.96 20.37 2.79
CA PHE A 161 21.83 18.92 2.71
C PHE A 161 21.24 18.34 4.00
N PHE A 162 20.13 17.61 3.89
CA PHE A 162 19.55 16.82 4.97
C PHE A 162 19.73 15.32 4.71
N GLY A 163 19.81 14.54 5.79
CA GLY A 163 20.09 13.11 5.77
C GLY A 163 21.57 12.76 6.04
N PRO A 164 21.99 11.51 5.75
CA PRO A 164 21.16 10.40 5.24
C PRO A 164 20.18 9.87 6.30
N ASP A 165 18.92 9.77 5.91
CA ASP A 165 17.89 9.06 6.68
C ASP A 165 17.38 7.84 5.92
N ILE A 166 16.73 6.90 6.61
CA ILE A 166 16.17 5.71 6.00
C ILE A 166 14.66 5.83 6.05
N THR A 167 14.03 5.99 4.88
CA THR A 167 12.58 5.91 4.77
C THR A 167 12.18 4.46 4.53
N GLU A 168 11.18 3.99 5.26
CA GLU A 168 10.62 2.66 5.15
C GLU A 168 9.10 2.73 4.94
N LEU A 169 8.64 2.11 3.84
CA LEU A 169 7.23 1.83 3.59
C LEU A 169 6.99 0.36 3.89
N ARG A 170 6.03 0.06 4.79
CA ARG A 170 5.53 -1.27 5.05
C ARG A 170 4.07 -1.38 4.63
N VAL A 171 3.73 -2.50 3.98
CA VAL A 171 2.36 -2.83 3.58
C VAL A 171 2.07 -4.26 4.03
N TRP A 172 0.90 -4.49 4.61
CA TRP A 172 0.46 -5.82 5.07
C TRP A 172 -1.03 -6.03 4.83
N ASN A 173 -1.45 -7.30 4.81
CA ASN A 173 -2.85 -7.73 4.81
C ASN A 173 -3.00 -8.86 5.82
#